data_AF-A0A8C5JIA8-F1
#
_entry.id   AF-A0A8C5JIA8-F1
#
_cell.length_a   1.000
_cell.length_b   1.000
_cell.length_c   1.000
_cell.angle_alpha   90.00
_cell.angle_beta   90.00
_cell.angle_gamma   90.00
#
_symmetry.space_group_name_H-M   'P 1'
#
loop_
_entity.id
_entity.type
_entity.pdbx_description
1 polymer ?
#
loop_
_entity_poly.entity_id
_entity_poly.type
_entity_poly.pdbx_seq_one_letter_code
_entity_poly.pdbx_strand_id
1 'polypeptide(L)' 'AMPSPTARLLRAHQVPEPGILSGYRPPQSSASECLLSLFGMNNETLNIWTHLVPAG' A
#
# COMPACT_ATOMS: atom_id res chain seq x y z
N ALA A 1 -23.07 6.61 5.09
CA ALA A 1 -22.16 5.63 5.72
C ALA A 1 -20.75 5.90 5.21
N MET A 2 -19.87 6.39 6.08
CA MET A 2 -18.46 6.61 5.76
C MET A 2 -17.77 5.24 5.73
N PRO A 3 -17.04 4.85 4.66
CA PRO A 3 -16.31 3.59 4.70
C PRO A 3 -15.11 3.71 5.66
N SER A 4 -14.87 2.63 6.40
CA SER A 4 -13.77 2.39 7.34
C SER A 4 -12.40 2.92 6.86
N PRO A 5 -11.52 3.42 7.75
CA PRO A 5 -10.22 4.04 7.43
C PRO A 5 -9.15 3.09 6.85
N THR A 6 -9.53 1.87 6.48
CA THR A 6 -8.64 0.97 5.75
C THR A 6 -8.70 1.35 4.28
N ALA A 7 -7.71 2.11 3.79
CA ALA A 7 -7.54 2.42 2.38
C ALA A 7 -7.79 1.15 1.55
N ARG A 8 -8.81 1.18 0.69
CA ARG A 8 -9.24 -0.01 -0.06
C ARG A 8 -8.14 -0.37 -1.06
N LEU A 9 -7.42 -1.46 -0.79
CA LEU A 9 -6.40 -1.96 -1.71
C LEU A 9 -7.03 -2.43 -3.02
N LEU A 10 -6.39 -2.10 -4.13
CA LEU A 10 -6.82 -2.48 -5.47
C LEU A 10 -6.34 -3.90 -5.80
N ARG A 11 -6.98 -4.50 -6.80
CA ARG A 11 -6.63 -5.81 -7.36
C ARG A 11 -5.97 -5.69 -8.73
N ALA A 12 -5.37 -6.77 -9.21
CA ALA A 12 -4.66 -6.82 -10.49
C ALA A 12 -5.50 -6.37 -11.70
N HIS A 13 -6.82 -6.54 -11.69
CA HIS A 13 -7.67 -6.05 -12.78
C HIS A 13 -7.71 -4.51 -12.89
N GLN A 14 -7.33 -3.80 -11.82
CA GLN A 14 -7.29 -2.33 -11.75
C GLN A 14 -5.88 -1.81 -12.02
N VAL A 15 -4.86 -2.59 -11.67
CA VAL A 15 -3.44 -2.30 -11.87
C VAL A 15 -2.74 -3.62 -12.23
N PRO A 16 -2.67 -3.97 -13.52
CA PRO A 16 -2.14 -5.26 -13.94
C PRO A 16 -0.61 -5.26 -13.93
N GLU A 17 -0.02 -5.68 -12.81
CA GLU A 17 1.39 -6.10 -12.78
C GLU A 17 1.50 -7.64 -12.82
N PRO A 18 2.42 -8.20 -13.62
CA PRO A 18 2.65 -9.64 -13.65
C PRO A 18 3.03 -10.19 -12.26
N GLY A 19 2.35 -11.27 -11.85
CA GLY A 19 2.68 -11.98 -10.60
C GLY A 19 2.13 -11.36 -9.31
N ILE A 20 1.46 -10.20 -9.36
CA ILE A 20 0.88 -9.54 -8.19
C ILE A 20 -0.64 -9.42 -8.35
N LEU A 21 -1.39 -10.21 -7.56
CA LEU A 21 -2.84 -10.37 -7.72
C LEU A 21 -3.68 -9.29 -7.02
N SER A 22 -3.20 -8.74 -5.91
CA SER A 22 -3.91 -7.75 -5.09
C SER A 22 -2.96 -7.00 -4.17
N GLY A 23 -3.46 -6.00 -3.45
CA GLY A 23 -2.68 -5.31 -2.42
C GLY A 23 -2.08 -3.98 -2.88
N TYR A 24 -2.49 -3.48 -4.06
CA TYR A 24 -2.05 -2.19 -4.59
C TYR A 24 -2.69 -1.05 -3.84
N ARG A 25 -1.94 0.02 -3.60
CA ARG A 25 -2.50 1.25 -3.04
C ARG A 25 -3.23 2.06 -4.09
N PRO A 26 -4.26 2.85 -3.71
CA PRO A 26 -4.88 3.80 -4.61
C PRO A 26 -3.88 4.90 -5.03
N PRO A 27 -3.95 5.38 -6.28
CA PRO A 27 -3.02 6.37 -6.83
C PRO A 27 -3.10 7.73 -6.13
N GLN A 28 -4.21 8.02 -5.46
CA GLN A 28 -4.44 9.24 -4.69
C GLN A 28 -4.44 8.85 -3.20
N SER A 29 -3.26 8.91 -2.59
CA SER A 29 -3.10 8.77 -1.14
C SER A 29 -2.57 10.09 -0.59
N SER A 30 -3.17 10.58 0.49
CA SER A 30 -2.62 11.72 1.25
C SER A 30 -1.30 11.35 1.92
N ALA A 31 -0.53 12.36 2.33
CA ALA A 31 0.76 12.13 3.01
C ALA A 31 0.59 11.33 4.32
N SER A 32 -0.48 11.60 5.09
CA SER A 32 -0.81 10.85 6.30
C SER A 32 -1.17 9.40 5.99
N GLU A 33 -1.96 9.13 4.94
CA GLU A 33 -2.28 7.76 4.51
C GLU A 33 -1.03 7.00 4.03
N CYS A 34 -0.08 7.69 3.40
CA CYS A 34 1.20 7.11 3.01
C CYS A 34 2.02 6.67 4.23
N LEU A 35 2.14 7.54 5.24
CA LEU A 35 2.82 7.21 6.50
C LEU A 35 2.14 6.06 7.25
N LEU A 36 0.80 6.07 7.31
CA LEU A 36 0.05 4.97 7.93
C LEU A 36 0.23 3.64 7.18
N SER A 37 0.44 3.67 5.86
CA SER A 37 0.64 2.47 5.05
C SER A 37 1.92 1.70 5.38
N LEU A 38 2.89 2.33 6.06
CA LEU A 38 4.10 1.68 6.57
C LEU A 38 3.77 0.58 7.59
N PHE A 39 2.68 0.74 8.34
CA PHE A 39 2.24 -0.20 9.37
C PHE A 39 1.11 -1.14 8.89
N GLY A 40 0.62 -0.96 7.66
CA GLY A 40 -0.41 -1.80 7.05
C GLY A 40 0.17 -2.80 6.05
N MET A 41 -0.52 -3.93 5.81
CA MET A 41 -0.08 -4.94 4.85
C MET A 41 -0.51 -4.57 3.43
N ASN A 42 0.45 -4.20 2.57
CA ASN A 42 0.28 -3.92 1.15
C ASN A 42 1.54 -4.37 0.36
N ASN A 43 1.50 -4.28 -0.97
CA ASN A 43 2.60 -4.76 -1.82
C ASN A 43 3.93 -4.03 -1.61
N GLU A 44 3.89 -2.82 -1.05
CA GLU A 44 5.08 -2.00 -0.84
C GLU A 44 5.60 -2.06 0.58
N THR A 45 4.87 -2.65 1.54
CA THR A 45 5.25 -2.64 2.95
C THR A 45 6.65 -3.24 3.12
N LEU A 46 6.87 -4.45 2.62
CA LEU A 46 8.19 -5.10 2.71
C LEU A 46 9.25 -4.33 1.92
N ASN A 47 8.94 -3.85 0.71
CA ASN A 47 9.87 -3.04 -0.09
C ASN A 47 10.37 -1.82 0.71
N ILE A 48 9.46 -1.11 1.39
CA ILE A 48 9.83 0.05 2.19
C ILE A 48 10.67 -0.36 3.40
N TRP A 49 10.24 -1.36 4.17
CA TRP A 49 10.95 -1.80 5.38
C TRP A 49 12.37 -2.31 5.06
N THR A 50 12.57 -3.00 3.94
CA THR A 50 13.91 -3.46 3.54
C THR A 50 14.89 -2.33 3.25
N HIS A 51 14.40 -1.14 2.87
CA HIS A 51 15.24 0.05 2.65
C HIS A 51 15.31 0.96 3.89
N LEU A 52 14.23 1.03 4.68
CA LEU A 52 14.14 1.89 5.85
C LEU A 52 14.96 1.37 7.03
N VAL A 53 14.90 0.06 7.33
CA VAL A 53 15.62 -0.52 8.47
C VAL A 53 17.14 -0.35 8.36
N PRO A 54 17.79 -0.59 7.20
CA PRO A 54 19.23 -0.38 7.07
C PRO A 54 19.65 1.09 7.02
N ALA A 55 18.71 2.02 6.78
CA ALA A 55 19.00 3.45 6.67
C ALA A 55 18.97 4.18 8.03
N GLY A 56 18.43 3.55 9.08
CA GLY A 56 18.41 4.07 10.45
C GLY A 56 19.58 3.57 11.27
#